data_AF-A0A2L0F1X4-F1
#
_entry.id   AF-A0A2L0F1X4-F1
#
_cell.length_a   1.000
_cell.length_b   1.000
_cell.length_c   1.000
_cell.angle_alpha   90.00
_cell.angle_beta   90.00
_cell.angle_gamma   90.00
#
_symmetry.space_group_name_H-M   'P 1'
#
loop_
_entity.id
_entity.type
_entity.pdbx_description
1 polymer ?
#
loop_
_entity_poly.entity_id
_entity_poly.type
_entity_poly.pdbx_seq_one_letter_code
_entity_poly.pdbx_strand_id
1 'polypeptide(L)'
;MRQADSHTSVPTLPSTPSLVASDHDRRALLAALTFIDKPPRSTPALAAWFDKHLVATGRMPRPTHVTEGFSQPVALDPSASPGADEAELGELVDAARLRVLTSLRAFMPPASDDRFLSAAIAGGRVRCAGDPGVWEPSPRVEDPLSDIVLSLLAADILNFREFHDAYLCVCKTCLRIDFDPSRAGRTGCPEHQPTATVSVMRRSRPPL
;
A
#
# COMPACT_ATOMS: atom_id res chain seq x y z
N MET A 1 -41.63 16.07 -15.22
CA MET A 1 -41.41 14.89 -14.34
C MET A 1 -39.94 14.53 -14.43
N ARG A 2 -39.07 15.05 -13.54
CA ARG A 2 -38.61 14.46 -12.25
C ARG A 2 -38.07 13.01 -12.37
N GLN A 3 -36.76 12.93 -12.62
CA GLN A 3 -35.68 12.24 -11.88
C GLN A 3 -35.92 10.84 -11.26
N ALA A 4 -34.97 9.93 -11.52
CA ALA A 4 -34.38 8.97 -10.57
C ALA A 4 -33.12 8.37 -11.27
N ASP A 5 -31.97 9.03 -11.14
CA ASP A 5 -30.91 8.74 -10.15
C ASP A 5 -30.25 7.37 -10.35
N SER A 6 -29.33 7.33 -11.32
CA SER A 6 -28.33 6.27 -11.46
C SER A 6 -27.38 6.35 -10.26
N HIS A 7 -27.63 5.52 -9.26
CA HIS A 7 -26.72 5.33 -8.14
C HIS A 7 -25.35 4.87 -8.65
N THR A 8 -24.40 5.79 -8.68
CA THR A 8 -22.97 5.49 -8.79
C THR A 8 -22.57 4.77 -7.51
N SER A 9 -22.65 3.44 -7.52
CA SER A 9 -22.17 2.62 -6.42
C SER A 9 -20.67 2.86 -6.25
N VAL A 10 -20.33 3.69 -5.27
CA VAL A 10 -18.96 3.84 -4.77
C VAL A 10 -18.44 2.45 -4.44
N PRO A 11 -17.23 2.05 -4.88
CA PRO A 11 -16.65 0.78 -4.48
C PRO A 11 -16.57 0.77 -2.96
N THR A 12 -17.44 -0.02 -2.35
CA THR A 12 -17.47 -0.18 -0.91
C THR A 12 -16.20 -0.94 -0.59
N LEU A 13 -15.20 -0.21 -0.06
CA LEU A 13 -14.19 -0.82 0.80
C LEU A 13 -14.94 -1.79 1.72
N PRO A 14 -14.43 -3.02 1.97
CA PRO A 14 -15.07 -3.90 2.93
C PRO A 14 -15.31 -3.08 4.18
N SER A 15 -16.54 -3.15 4.69
CA SER A 15 -16.94 -2.37 5.86
C SER A 15 -15.81 -2.46 6.88
N THR A 16 -15.53 -1.31 7.47
CA THR A 16 -14.44 -1.03 8.38
C THR A 16 -14.31 -1.88 9.67
N PRO A 17 -15.20 -2.84 10.07
CA PRO A 17 -15.00 -3.56 11.33
C PRO A 17 -13.70 -4.37 11.44
N SER A 18 -13.13 -4.89 10.33
CA SER A 18 -11.91 -5.72 10.40
C SER A 18 -10.60 -4.93 10.38
N LEU A 19 -10.65 -3.63 10.10
CA LEU A 19 -9.49 -2.71 10.21
C LEU A 19 -9.42 -2.04 11.59
N VAL A 20 -10.46 -2.23 12.42
CA VAL A 20 -10.66 -1.59 13.72
C VAL A 20 -11.02 -2.66 14.77
N ALA A 21 -10.46 -3.87 14.65
CA ALA A 21 -10.47 -4.80 15.78
C ALA A 21 -9.63 -4.14 16.89
N SER A 22 -10.29 -3.81 18.00
CA SER A 22 -9.92 -2.87 19.07
C SER A 22 -8.55 -3.06 19.75
N ASP A 23 -7.79 -4.10 19.40
CA ASP A 23 -6.48 -4.42 19.96
C ASP A 23 -5.30 -4.22 18.98
N HIS A 24 -5.55 -3.91 17.69
CA HIS A 24 -4.50 -3.94 16.68
C HIS A 24 -4.40 -2.60 15.94
N ASP A 25 -3.36 -1.82 16.25
CA ASP A 25 -3.09 -0.53 15.59
C ASP A 25 -2.63 -0.73 14.13
N ARG A 26 -3.59 -0.88 13.20
CA ARG A 26 -3.32 -1.05 11.76
C ARG A 26 -3.13 0.26 11.00
N ARG A 27 -2.62 1.30 11.68
CA ARG A 27 -2.28 2.60 11.08
C ARG A 27 -1.34 2.47 9.87
N ALA A 28 -0.44 1.47 9.88
CA ALA A 28 0.46 1.22 8.76
C ALA A 28 -0.29 0.74 7.50
N LEU A 29 -1.20 -0.23 7.64
CA LEU A 29 -2.06 -0.63 6.52
C LEU A 29 -2.90 0.53 6.02
N LEU A 30 -3.57 1.26 6.93
CA LEU A 30 -4.42 2.38 6.56
C LEU A 30 -3.64 3.42 5.75
N ALA A 31 -2.44 3.78 6.21
CA ALA A 31 -1.56 4.70 5.49
C ALA A 31 -1.27 4.21 4.06
N ALA A 32 -0.88 2.95 3.90
CA ALA A 32 -0.62 2.39 2.58
C ALA A 32 -1.87 2.37 1.68
N LEU A 33 -3.03 1.96 2.20
CA LEU A 33 -4.28 1.91 1.42
C LEU A 33 -4.74 3.30 1.00
N THR A 34 -4.61 4.32 1.86
CA THR A 34 -4.97 5.70 1.47
C THR A 34 -4.13 6.20 0.29
N PHE A 35 -2.85 5.85 0.24
CA PHE A 35 -1.97 6.16 -0.90
C PHE A 35 -2.38 5.38 -2.16
N ILE A 36 -2.69 4.10 -2.02
CA ILE A 36 -3.01 3.23 -3.16
C ILE A 36 -4.38 3.55 -3.78
N ASP A 37 -5.40 3.81 -2.95
CA ASP A 37 -6.77 4.03 -3.41
C ASP A 37 -6.99 5.44 -3.92
N LYS A 38 -6.40 6.43 -3.24
CA LYS A 38 -6.52 7.85 -3.58
C LYS A 38 -5.13 8.51 -3.51
N PRO A 39 -4.25 8.19 -4.48
CA PRO A 39 -2.91 8.74 -4.50
C PRO A 39 -2.95 10.27 -4.49
N PRO A 40 -2.06 10.93 -3.71
CA PRO A 40 -1.98 12.39 -3.68
C PRO A 40 -1.58 12.91 -5.07
N ARG A 41 -2.31 13.93 -5.55
CA ARG A 41 -2.13 14.49 -6.90
C ARG A 41 -1.50 15.88 -6.91
N SER A 42 -1.08 16.38 -5.75
CA SER A 42 -0.40 17.66 -5.61
C SER A 42 0.63 17.58 -4.50
N THR A 43 1.65 18.43 -4.58
CA THR A 43 2.72 18.50 -3.59
C THR A 43 2.18 18.73 -2.17
N PRO A 44 1.22 19.65 -1.93
CA PRO A 44 0.62 19.79 -0.61
C PRO A 44 -0.13 18.55 -0.14
N ALA A 45 -0.82 17.83 -1.04
CA ALA A 45 -1.53 16.61 -0.68
C ALA A 45 -0.56 15.47 -0.30
N LEU A 46 0.56 15.34 -1.02
CA LEU A 46 1.60 14.35 -0.70
C LEU A 46 2.30 14.70 0.62
N ALA A 47 2.66 15.98 0.83
CA ALA A 47 3.22 16.45 2.09
C ALA A 47 2.27 16.20 3.28
N ALA A 48 0.97 16.49 3.12
CA ALA A 48 -0.04 16.22 4.13
C ALA A 48 -0.20 14.71 4.42
N TRP A 49 -0.06 13.85 3.41
CA TRP A 49 -0.06 12.41 3.59
C TRP A 49 1.15 11.94 4.42
N PHE A 50 2.37 12.43 4.10
CA PHE A 50 3.58 12.17 4.89
C PHE A 50 3.42 12.63 6.34
N ASP A 51 2.95 13.86 6.53
CA ASP A 51 2.77 14.45 7.85
C ASP A 51 1.83 13.60 8.72
N LYS A 52 0.67 13.22 8.15
CA LYS A 52 -0.34 12.45 8.86
C LYS A 52 0.11 11.04 9.21
N HIS A 53 0.78 10.35 8.30
CA HIS A 53 0.99 8.91 8.40
C HIS A 53 2.40 8.50 8.88
N LEU A 54 3.40 9.35 8.67
CA LEU A 54 4.80 9.03 8.94
C LEU A 54 5.46 10.01 9.92
N VAL A 55 5.22 11.32 9.78
CA VAL A 55 5.87 12.32 10.64
C VAL A 55 5.19 12.41 12.01
N ALA A 56 3.86 12.60 12.04
CA ALA A 56 3.11 12.70 13.29
C ALA A 56 3.17 11.40 14.13
N THR A 57 3.48 10.27 13.49
CA THR A 57 3.63 8.97 14.14
C THR A 57 5.09 8.69 14.57
N GLY A 58 6.02 9.62 14.31
CA GLY A 58 7.43 9.49 14.68
C GLY A 58 8.21 8.44 13.87
N ARG A 59 7.66 7.97 12.74
CA ARG A 59 8.26 6.91 11.91
C ARG A 59 9.36 7.42 11.00
N MET A 60 9.30 8.70 10.62
CA MET A 60 10.25 9.34 9.72
C MET A 60 10.23 10.86 9.93
N PRO A 61 11.36 11.57 9.80
CA PRO A 61 11.33 13.03 9.71
C PRO A 61 10.61 13.50 8.43
N ARG A 62 10.20 14.76 8.40
CA ARG A 62 9.51 15.33 7.23
C ARG A 62 10.45 15.33 6.01
N PRO A 63 10.05 14.72 4.89
CA PRO A 63 10.83 14.75 3.66
C PRO A 63 10.76 16.14 2.99
N THR A 64 11.89 16.59 2.44
CA THR A 64 11.96 17.84 1.67
C THR A 64 11.79 17.62 0.16
N HIS A 65 12.03 16.39 -0.29
CA HIS A 65 11.89 15.95 -1.67
C HIS A 65 11.47 14.48 -1.68
N VAL A 66 10.96 14.03 -2.82
CA VAL A 66 10.55 12.65 -3.04
C VAL A 66 11.14 12.17 -4.35
N THR A 67 11.54 10.92 -4.40
CA THR A 67 12.07 10.26 -5.59
C THR A 67 11.27 8.98 -5.88
N GLU A 68 11.25 8.56 -7.15
CA GLU A 68 10.81 7.22 -7.54
C GLU A 68 11.56 6.80 -8.80
N GLY A 69 12.17 5.61 -8.78
CA GLY A 69 12.82 5.01 -9.95
C GLY A 69 13.75 5.98 -10.69
N PHE A 70 13.41 6.29 -11.95
CA PHE A 70 14.17 7.19 -12.82
C PHE A 70 13.49 8.57 -12.99
N SER A 71 12.45 8.87 -12.21
CA SER A 71 11.78 10.16 -12.22
C SER A 71 12.66 11.24 -11.60
N GLN A 72 12.47 12.49 -12.03
CA GLN A 72 13.13 13.62 -11.39
C GLN A 72 12.65 13.76 -9.93
N PRO A 73 13.55 14.11 -8.98
CA PRO A 73 13.15 14.42 -7.63
C PRO A 73 12.14 15.57 -7.60
N VAL A 74 11.02 15.41 -6.89
CA VAL A 74 10.02 16.46 -6.71
C VAL A 74 10.16 17.06 -5.31
N ALA A 75 10.30 18.38 -5.22
CA ALA A 75 10.37 19.08 -3.95
C ALA A 75 8.98 19.09 -3.25
N LEU A 76 8.99 18.91 -1.93
CA LEU A 76 7.79 19.00 -1.07
C LEU A 76 7.65 20.36 -0.37
N ASP A 77 8.47 21.34 -0.73
CA ASP A 77 8.50 22.65 -0.06
C ASP A 77 7.16 23.39 -0.25
N PRO A 78 6.48 23.81 0.83
CA PRO A 78 5.28 24.65 0.74
C PRO A 78 5.52 26.01 0.08
N SER A 79 6.77 26.42 -0.07
CA SER A 79 7.19 27.69 -0.69
C SER A 79 7.48 27.57 -2.19
N ALA A 80 7.47 26.34 -2.74
CA ALA A 80 7.70 26.11 -4.16
C ALA A 80 6.55 26.68 -5.00
N SER A 81 6.86 27.19 -6.19
CA SER A 81 5.86 27.75 -7.10
C SER A 81 4.85 26.67 -7.49
N PRO A 82 3.54 26.86 -7.22
CA PRO A 82 2.52 25.87 -7.56
C PRO A 82 2.46 25.67 -9.08
N GLY A 83 2.39 24.40 -9.51
CA GLY A 83 2.07 24.01 -10.90
C GLY A 83 3.23 23.61 -11.80
N ALA A 84 4.49 23.94 -11.49
CA ALA A 84 5.62 23.58 -12.36
C ALA A 84 5.94 22.07 -12.34
N ASP A 85 5.74 21.42 -11.18
CA ASP A 85 6.12 20.03 -10.95
C ASP A 85 4.91 19.08 -10.82
N GLU A 86 3.68 19.53 -11.14
CA GLU A 86 2.47 18.71 -10.95
C GLU A 86 2.39 17.52 -11.91
N ALA A 87 2.87 17.69 -13.14
CA ALA A 87 2.94 16.60 -14.11
C ALA A 87 4.00 15.56 -13.69
N GLU A 88 5.20 16.02 -13.32
CA GLU A 88 6.29 15.21 -12.81
C GLU A 88 5.89 14.47 -11.53
N LEU A 89 5.19 15.14 -10.61
CA LEU A 89 4.63 14.52 -9.42
C LEU A 89 3.61 13.43 -9.77
N GLY A 90 2.73 13.71 -10.73
CA GLY A 90 1.74 12.75 -11.19
C GLY A 90 2.40 11.46 -11.68
N GLU A 91 3.41 11.59 -12.54
CA GLU A 91 4.19 10.47 -13.05
C GLU A 91 4.93 9.72 -11.94
N LEU A 92 5.58 10.45 -11.02
CA LEU A 92 6.29 9.89 -9.87
C LEU A 92 5.34 9.06 -8.99
N VAL A 93 4.19 9.63 -8.63
CA VAL A 93 3.19 8.98 -7.78
C VAL A 93 2.58 7.76 -8.47
N ASP A 94 2.28 7.85 -9.78
CA ASP A 94 1.74 6.72 -10.53
C ASP A 94 2.78 5.59 -10.71
N ALA A 95 4.06 5.93 -10.93
CA ALA A 95 5.15 4.97 -10.95
C ALA A 95 5.31 4.27 -9.59
N ALA A 96 5.28 5.03 -8.49
CA ALA A 96 5.40 4.49 -7.15
C ALA A 96 4.23 3.55 -6.83
N ARG A 97 3.01 3.98 -7.15
CA ARG A 97 1.79 3.18 -6.98
C ARG A 97 1.84 1.89 -7.79
N LEU A 98 2.26 1.95 -9.05
CA LEU A 98 2.39 0.76 -9.90
C LEU A 98 3.39 -0.24 -9.32
N ARG A 99 4.54 0.24 -8.81
CA ARG A 99 5.57 -0.60 -8.18
C ARG A 99 5.03 -1.28 -6.92
N VAL A 100 4.34 -0.52 -6.05
CA VAL A 100 3.67 -1.06 -4.85
C VAL A 100 2.70 -2.18 -5.21
N LEU A 101 1.81 -1.93 -6.18
CA LEU A 101 0.79 -2.89 -6.62
C LEU A 101 1.41 -4.15 -7.26
N THR A 102 2.51 -3.99 -7.99
CA THR A 102 3.24 -5.10 -8.60
C THR A 102 3.90 -5.98 -7.54
N SER A 103 4.52 -5.37 -6.52
CA SER A 103 5.09 -6.09 -5.37
C SER A 103 4.02 -6.86 -4.58
N LEU A 104 2.88 -6.22 -4.29
CA LEU A 104 1.76 -6.88 -3.62
C LEU A 104 1.19 -8.03 -4.45
N ARG A 105 1.13 -7.88 -5.77
CA ARG A 105 0.70 -8.97 -6.66
C ARG A 105 1.68 -10.14 -6.65
N ALA A 106 2.99 -9.88 -6.62
CA ALA A 106 4.01 -10.93 -6.54
C ALA A 106 3.94 -11.70 -5.20
N PHE A 107 3.52 -11.03 -4.13
CA PHE A 107 3.25 -11.65 -2.84
C PHE A 107 2.08 -12.64 -2.86
N MET A 108 1.16 -12.54 -3.84
CA MET A 108 -0.01 -13.41 -3.93
C MET A 108 0.31 -14.77 -4.57
N PRO A 109 -0.45 -15.84 -4.22
CA PRO A 109 -0.39 -17.11 -4.94
C PRO A 109 -0.69 -16.93 -6.45
N PRO A 110 -0.13 -17.78 -7.33
CA PRO A 110 0.72 -18.94 -7.04
C PRO A 110 2.22 -18.61 -6.91
N ALA A 111 2.66 -17.38 -7.18
CA ALA A 111 4.07 -17.00 -7.10
C ALA A 111 4.54 -16.92 -5.64
N SER A 112 3.68 -16.38 -4.75
CA SER A 112 3.91 -16.27 -3.30
C SER A 112 5.33 -15.87 -2.92
N ASP A 113 5.77 -14.77 -3.50
CA ASP A 113 7.14 -14.29 -3.40
C ASP A 113 7.32 -13.31 -2.24
N ASP A 114 8.18 -13.67 -1.28
CA ASP A 114 8.50 -12.85 -0.13
C ASP A 114 9.69 -11.92 -0.35
N ARG A 115 10.26 -11.85 -1.57
CA ARG A 115 11.43 -11.01 -1.86
C ARG A 115 11.26 -9.56 -1.43
N PHE A 116 10.07 -8.98 -1.56
CA PHE A 116 9.87 -7.59 -1.11
C PHE A 116 9.90 -7.46 0.42
N LEU A 117 9.43 -8.48 1.17
CA LEU A 117 9.54 -8.53 2.63
C LEU A 117 11.01 -8.71 3.04
N SER A 118 11.72 -9.66 2.41
CA SER A 118 13.15 -9.87 2.64
C SER A 118 13.96 -8.60 2.35
N ALA A 119 13.62 -7.88 1.27
CA ALA A 119 14.26 -6.61 0.92
C ALA A 119 13.89 -5.47 1.89
N ALA A 120 12.70 -5.48 2.49
CA ALA A 120 12.33 -4.52 3.52
C ALA A 120 13.13 -4.75 4.81
N ILE A 121 13.27 -6.00 5.23
CA ILE A 121 14.06 -6.39 6.40
C ILE A 121 15.54 -6.08 6.19
N ALA A 122 16.13 -6.57 5.09
CA ALA A 122 17.54 -6.38 4.78
C ALA A 122 17.91 -4.91 4.56
N GLY A 123 17.00 -4.12 3.98
CA GLY A 123 17.18 -2.68 3.79
C GLY A 123 16.98 -1.85 5.06
N GLY A 124 16.56 -2.46 6.18
CA GLY A 124 16.22 -1.75 7.42
C GLY A 124 15.01 -0.82 7.29
N ARG A 125 14.14 -1.09 6.30
CA ARG A 125 12.88 -0.35 6.08
C ARG A 125 11.79 -0.79 7.06
N VAL A 126 12.00 -1.91 7.74
CA VAL A 126 11.23 -2.35 8.89
C VAL A 126 12.19 -2.73 10.02
N ARG A 127 11.74 -2.61 11.27
CA ARG A 127 12.54 -2.94 12.46
C ARG A 127 11.69 -3.63 13.52
N CYS A 128 12.29 -4.46 14.36
CA CYS A 128 11.61 -5.04 15.51
C CYS A 128 11.44 -3.99 16.63
N ALA A 129 10.23 -3.84 17.16
CA ALA A 129 9.83 -2.82 18.13
C ALA A 129 10.15 -3.20 19.59
N GLY A 130 11.35 -3.75 19.84
CA GLY A 130 11.80 -4.16 21.17
C GLY A 130 11.18 -5.47 21.70
N ASP A 131 9.89 -5.71 21.46
CA ASP A 131 9.23 -6.99 21.72
C ASP A 131 9.48 -7.96 20.55
N PRO A 132 9.91 -9.22 20.79
CA PRO A 132 10.12 -10.19 19.71
C PRO A 132 8.83 -10.42 18.92
N GLY A 133 8.88 -10.14 17.62
CA GLY A 133 7.77 -10.40 16.69
C GLY A 133 6.90 -9.19 16.37
N VAL A 134 7.08 -8.06 17.03
CA VAL A 134 6.42 -6.80 16.64
C VAL A 134 7.29 -6.04 15.66
N TRP A 135 6.80 -5.83 14.45
CA TRP A 135 7.48 -5.10 13.39
C TRP A 135 6.92 -3.70 13.22
N GLU A 136 7.80 -2.71 13.11
CA GLU A 136 7.45 -1.33 12.81
C GLU A 136 8.05 -0.90 11.47
N PRO A 137 7.33 -0.05 10.71
CA PRO A 137 7.91 0.60 9.55
C PRO A 137 8.99 1.59 10.01
N SER A 138 10.11 1.58 9.31
CA SER A 138 11.27 2.44 9.54
C SER A 138 11.81 3.00 8.21
N PRO A 139 10.97 3.67 7.39
CA PRO A 139 11.41 4.26 6.14
C PRO A 139 12.37 5.43 6.38
N ARG A 140 13.21 5.69 5.39
CA ARG A 140 14.16 6.82 5.38
C ARG A 140 13.71 7.88 4.38
N VAL A 141 14.23 9.09 4.54
CA VAL A 141 13.85 10.23 3.69
C VAL A 141 14.35 10.02 2.25
N GLU A 142 15.48 9.36 2.10
CA GLU A 142 16.10 9.01 0.83
C GLU A 142 15.47 7.79 0.13
N ASP A 143 14.58 7.06 0.81
CA ASP A 143 13.92 5.90 0.22
C ASP A 143 12.98 6.35 -0.92
N PRO A 144 12.91 5.60 -2.04
CA PRO A 144 11.88 5.83 -3.06
C PRO A 144 10.47 5.80 -2.47
N LEU A 145 9.55 6.59 -3.01
CA LEU A 145 8.17 6.67 -2.52
C LEU A 145 7.49 5.30 -2.41
N SER A 146 7.70 4.43 -3.41
CA SER A 146 7.21 3.05 -3.38
C SER A 146 7.80 2.25 -2.25
N ASP A 147 9.09 2.40 -1.95
CA ASP A 147 9.78 1.68 -0.88
C ASP A 147 9.32 2.16 0.50
N ILE A 148 8.99 3.44 0.65
CA ILE A 148 8.33 3.99 1.84
C ILE A 148 6.94 3.36 2.02
N VAL A 149 6.11 3.33 0.98
CA VAL A 149 4.77 2.73 1.06
C VAL A 149 4.84 1.22 1.28
N LEU A 150 5.80 0.53 0.65
CA LEU A 150 6.06 -0.89 0.87
C LEU A 150 6.54 -1.19 2.28
N SER A 151 7.25 -0.27 2.94
CA SER A 151 7.65 -0.45 4.35
C SER A 151 6.43 -0.54 5.29
N LEU A 152 5.40 0.26 5.01
CA LEU A 152 4.15 0.27 5.76
C LEU A 152 3.40 -1.06 5.59
N LEU A 153 3.32 -1.55 4.35
CA LEU A 153 2.73 -2.85 4.03
C LEU A 153 3.54 -4.00 4.61
N ALA A 154 4.87 -3.94 4.52
CA ALA A 154 5.76 -4.98 5.02
C ALA A 154 5.62 -5.14 6.53
N ALA A 155 5.65 -4.05 7.29
CA ALA A 155 5.45 -4.10 8.74
C ALA A 155 4.10 -4.74 9.10
N ASP A 156 3.03 -4.33 8.43
CA ASP A 156 1.70 -4.85 8.69
C ASP A 156 1.52 -6.32 8.25
N ILE A 157 2.13 -6.74 7.14
CA ILE A 157 2.16 -8.15 6.69
C ILE A 157 2.99 -9.02 7.64
N LEU A 158 4.11 -8.52 8.16
CA LEU A 158 4.95 -9.26 9.10
C LEU A 158 4.22 -9.48 10.44
N ASN A 159 3.47 -8.49 10.92
CA ASN A 159 2.66 -8.63 12.13
C ASN A 159 1.39 -9.48 11.91
N PHE A 160 0.81 -9.46 10.71
CA PHE A 160 -0.51 -10.05 10.43
C PHE A 160 -0.49 -10.94 9.18
N ARG A 161 0.49 -11.83 9.07
CA ARG A 161 0.71 -12.62 7.84
C ARG A 161 -0.48 -13.51 7.48
N GLU A 162 -1.05 -14.18 8.48
CA GLU A 162 -2.22 -15.06 8.29
C GLU A 162 -3.43 -14.31 7.73
N PHE A 163 -3.65 -13.07 8.19
CA PHE A 163 -4.71 -12.21 7.68
C PHE A 163 -4.49 -11.89 6.19
N HIS A 164 -3.28 -11.53 5.79
CA HIS A 164 -2.99 -11.21 4.39
C HIS A 164 -3.05 -12.44 3.49
N ASP A 165 -2.50 -13.56 3.93
CA ASP A 165 -2.59 -14.83 3.19
C ASP A 165 -4.04 -15.30 3.03
N ALA A 166 -4.91 -15.00 3.99
CA ALA A 166 -6.32 -15.37 3.94
C ALA A 166 -7.20 -14.42 3.12
N TYR A 167 -6.97 -13.10 3.19
CA TYR A 167 -7.94 -12.11 2.73
C TYR A 167 -7.45 -11.19 1.63
N LEU A 168 -6.14 -10.93 1.53
CA LEU A 168 -5.63 -10.01 0.51
C LEU A 168 -5.95 -10.56 -0.89
N CYS A 169 -6.46 -9.70 -1.76
CA CYS A 169 -6.70 -9.99 -3.16
C CYS A 169 -6.21 -8.84 -4.01
N VAL A 170 -5.53 -9.13 -5.13
CA VAL A 170 -5.11 -8.13 -6.10
C VAL A 170 -5.59 -8.55 -7.49
N CYS A 171 -6.37 -7.68 -8.13
CA CYS A 171 -6.87 -7.95 -9.48
C CYS A 171 -5.73 -8.04 -10.49
N LYS A 172 -5.68 -9.10 -11.31
CA LYS A 172 -4.66 -9.25 -12.36
C LYS A 172 -4.80 -8.25 -13.50
N THR A 173 -5.98 -7.66 -13.68
CA THR A 173 -6.27 -6.76 -14.80
C THR A 173 -6.10 -5.30 -14.38
N CYS A 174 -6.79 -4.85 -13.33
CA CYS A 174 -6.77 -3.45 -12.91
C CYS A 174 -5.99 -3.17 -11.62
N LEU A 175 -5.33 -4.18 -11.05
CA LEU A 175 -4.54 -4.09 -9.80
C LEU A 175 -5.32 -3.57 -8.58
N ARG A 176 -6.66 -3.56 -8.62
CA ARG A 176 -7.49 -3.22 -7.46
C ARG A 176 -7.20 -4.18 -6.30
N ILE A 177 -6.96 -3.61 -5.12
CA ILE A 177 -6.82 -4.34 -3.86
C ILE A 177 -8.21 -4.55 -3.25
N ASP A 178 -8.43 -5.74 -2.70
CA ASP A 178 -9.64 -6.09 -1.97
C ASP A 178 -9.26 -7.01 -0.79
N PHE A 179 -10.05 -6.97 0.29
CA PHE A 179 -9.91 -7.85 1.46
C PHE A 179 -11.18 -8.68 1.68
N ASP A 180 -11.92 -8.95 0.61
CA ASP A 180 -13.16 -9.73 0.65
C ASP A 180 -12.89 -11.21 0.97
N PRO A 181 -13.39 -11.73 2.11
CA PRO A 181 -13.20 -13.13 2.51
C PRO A 181 -13.85 -14.12 1.53
N SER A 182 -14.87 -13.71 0.79
CA SER A 182 -15.49 -14.54 -0.25
C SER A 182 -14.60 -14.69 -1.50
N ARG A 183 -13.50 -13.92 -1.57
CA ARG A 183 -12.56 -13.87 -2.69
C ARG A 183 -11.16 -14.33 -2.37
N ALA A 184 -10.93 -14.89 -1.18
CA ALA A 184 -9.64 -15.46 -0.77
C ALA A 184 -8.95 -16.24 -1.91
N GLY A 185 -7.72 -15.84 -2.26
CA GLY A 185 -6.92 -16.47 -3.31
C GLY A 185 -7.35 -16.19 -4.75
N ARG A 186 -8.33 -15.30 -4.98
CA ARG A 186 -8.77 -14.90 -6.31
C ARG A 186 -7.97 -13.72 -6.82
N THR A 187 -7.85 -13.66 -8.14
CA THR A 187 -7.11 -12.63 -8.85
C THR A 187 -8.00 -11.75 -9.72
N GLY A 188 -9.30 -11.70 -9.40
CA GLY A 188 -10.32 -10.91 -10.07
C GLY A 188 -10.88 -9.81 -9.16
N CYS A 189 -11.68 -8.92 -9.73
CA CYS A 189 -12.46 -7.90 -9.01
C CYS A 189 -13.90 -7.87 -9.55
N PRO A 190 -14.82 -7.03 -9.02
CA PRO A 190 -16.22 -7.01 -9.49
C PRO A 190 -16.34 -6.72 -10.99
N GLU A 191 -15.41 -5.95 -11.55
CA GLU A 191 -15.35 -5.57 -12.97
C GLU A 191 -14.59 -6.59 -13.83
N HIS A 192 -13.72 -7.41 -13.21
CA HIS A 192 -12.86 -8.36 -13.91
C HIS A 192 -13.01 -9.73 -13.29
N GLN A 193 -13.77 -10.62 -13.94
CA GLN A 193 -13.98 -11.97 -13.44
C GLN A 193 -12.64 -12.70 -13.26
N PRO A 194 -12.49 -13.52 -12.19
CA PRO A 194 -11.30 -14.32 -12.01
C PRO A 194 -11.14 -15.27 -13.20
N THR A 195 -10.01 -15.20 -13.91
CA THR A 195 -9.61 -16.29 -14.79
C THR A 195 -9.40 -17.51 -13.89
N ALA A 196 -10.15 -18.58 -14.12
CA ALA A 196 -10.24 -19.77 -13.24
C ALA A 196 -8.90 -20.07 -12.54
N THR A 197 -8.86 -19.85 -11.22
CA THR A 197 -7.71 -20.21 -10.40
C THR A 197 -7.74 -21.72 -10.17
N VAL A 198 -6.68 -22.41 -10.60
CA VAL A 198 -6.35 -23.76 -10.13
C VAL A 198 -6.46 -23.74 -8.60
N SER A 199 -7.18 -24.69 -8.00
CA SER A 199 -7.22 -24.86 -6.55
C SER A 199 -5.80 -25.08 -6.03
N VAL A 200 -5.16 -24.01 -5.57
CA VAL A 200 -3.85 -24.11 -4.93
C VAL A 200 -4.12 -24.55 -3.51
N MET A 201 -3.79 -25.82 -3.19
CA MET A 201 -3.63 -26.26 -1.81
C MET A 201 -2.76 -25.23 -1.09
N ARG A 202 -3.27 -24.63 0.00
CA ARG A 202 -2.51 -23.75 0.88
C ARG A 202 -1.26 -24.50 1.35
N ARG A 203 -0.12 -24.27 0.70
CA ARG A 203 1.18 -24.68 1.24
C ARG A 203 1.53 -23.65 2.30
N SER A 204 1.79 -24.12 3.52
CA SER A 204 2.31 -23.28 4.59
C SER A 204 3.57 -22.57 4.09
N ARG A 205 3.58 -21.24 4.15
CA ARG A 205 4.69 -20.40 3.72
C ARG A 205 5.84 -20.54 4.71
N PRO A 206 7.11 -20.60 4.28
CA PRO A 206 8.23 -20.68 5.21
C PRO A 206 8.30 -19.42 6.09
N PRO A 207 8.76 -19.56 7.36
CA PRO A 207 9.04 -18.42 8.21
C PRO A 207 10.15 -17.56 7.60
N LEU A 208 10.06 -16.24 7.80
CA LEU A 208 11.06 -15.24 7.40
C LEU A 208 12.10 -15.04 8.49
#